data_AF-A0A7S1EK10-F1
#
_entry.id   AF-A0A7S1EK10-F1
#
_cell.length_a   1.000
_cell.length_b   1.000
_cell.length_c   1.000
_cell.angle_alpha   90.00
_cell.angle_beta   90.00
_cell.angle_gamma   90.00
#
_symmetry.space_group_name_H-M   'P 1'
#
loop_
_entity.id
_entity.type
_entity.pdbx_description
1 polymer ?
#
loop_
_entity_poly.entity_id
_entity_poly.type
_entity_poly.pdbx_seq_one_letter_code
_entity_poly.pdbx_strand_id
1 'polypeptide(L)'
;SRGCWRRAIQLDDGLVQRWAEQPIDRLTITRMLASGENATAEKLVVIAQHVQKELTVRLARRLLDLQTLPYVVVINPNIQRVFALYEKAFATLVNYPKVVNISQDWEFVELVKTLVAEGVEVVPWLAKGVKEASRKVPASQLNLNRFVSDMIMSRISRRVIAEQFIALHEQREGYIGVICREMSPAAAVRRVAPEAQAVCQQAYGVQPPEVLIEGDEGVTCPYLPTHLDYILFENLKNALRAVVEHHSRPGELGRALPPVKVLIAKGKHDMSIRISDQG
;
A
#
# COMPACT_ATOMS: atom_id res chain seq x y z
N SER A 1 -4.35 0.30 36.81
CA SER A 1 -3.81 1.62 36.37
C SER A 1 -4.17 1.92 34.90
N ARG A 2 -5.47 1.93 34.54
CA ARG A 2 -5.99 2.19 33.18
C ARG A 2 -6.27 3.68 32.90
N GLY A 3 -5.49 4.58 33.51
CA GLY A 3 -5.92 5.98 33.74
C GLY A 3 -5.19 7.08 32.98
N CYS A 4 -4.13 6.79 32.20
CA CYS A 4 -3.23 7.86 31.73
C CYS A 4 -3.50 8.37 30.29
N TRP A 5 -4.39 7.73 29.52
CA TRP A 5 -4.53 8.01 28.07
C TRP A 5 -5.69 8.93 27.67
N ARG A 6 -6.57 9.33 28.60
CA ARG A 6 -7.82 10.05 28.27
C ARG A 6 -7.68 11.55 27.93
N ARG A 7 -6.47 12.06 27.68
CA ARG A 7 -6.27 13.51 27.55
C ARG A 7 -5.35 13.89 26.40
N ALA A 8 -5.75 13.53 25.18
CA ALA A 8 -5.53 14.34 23.99
C ALA A 8 -6.55 13.89 22.92
N ILE A 9 -7.50 14.78 22.60
CA ILE A 9 -8.58 14.65 21.59
C ILE A 9 -9.79 13.79 22.05
N GLN A 10 -10.97 14.40 22.01
CA GLN A 10 -12.27 13.88 22.45
C GLN A 10 -12.84 12.84 21.47
N LEU A 11 -12.20 11.69 21.31
CA LEU A 11 -12.86 10.55 20.69
C LEU A 11 -13.44 9.67 21.80
N ASP A 12 -14.77 9.55 21.80
CA ASP A 12 -15.45 8.55 22.62
C ASP A 12 -14.95 7.17 22.17
N ASP A 13 -14.28 6.42 23.05
CA ASP A 13 -13.84 5.04 22.78
C ASP A 13 -15.02 4.18 22.28
N GLY A 14 -16.24 4.47 22.76
CA GLY A 14 -17.47 3.82 22.31
C GLY A 14 -17.86 4.15 20.86
N LEU A 15 -17.43 5.30 20.32
CA LEU A 15 -17.63 5.65 18.92
C LEU A 15 -16.68 4.87 18.00
N VAL A 16 -15.40 4.77 18.37
CA VAL A 16 -14.41 3.98 17.62
C VAL A 16 -14.85 2.52 17.54
N GLN A 17 -15.27 1.95 18.67
CA GLN A 17 -15.74 0.56 18.72
C GLN A 17 -16.95 0.33 17.82
N ARG A 18 -17.98 1.18 17.88
CA ARG A 18 -19.17 1.08 17.03
C ARG A 18 -18.85 1.12 15.53
N TRP A 19 -17.89 1.94 15.12
CA TRP A 19 -17.44 1.99 13.74
C TRP A 19 -16.62 0.76 13.35
N ALA A 20 -15.79 0.24 14.24
CA ALA A 20 -14.95 -0.93 14.00
C ALA A 20 -15.78 -2.21 13.79
N GLU A 21 -16.92 -2.34 14.48
CA GLU A 21 -17.85 -3.48 14.40
C GLU A 21 -18.63 -3.55 13.08
N GLN A 22 -18.74 -2.44 12.33
CA GLN A 22 -19.42 -2.44 11.04
C GLN A 22 -18.71 -3.35 10.02
N PRO A 23 -19.45 -3.99 9.10
CA PRO A 23 -18.85 -4.82 8.07
C PRO A 23 -17.99 -3.99 7.11
N ILE A 24 -16.85 -4.56 6.70
CA ILE A 24 -16.03 -4.01 5.61
C ILE A 24 -16.52 -4.60 4.30
N ASP A 25 -16.71 -3.75 3.29
CA ASP A 25 -16.95 -4.18 1.94
C ASP A 25 -15.65 -4.60 1.24
N ARG A 26 -15.68 -5.76 0.56
CA ARG A 26 -14.54 -6.24 -0.23
C ARG A 26 -14.63 -5.64 -1.63
N LEU A 27 -13.75 -4.70 -1.91
CA LEU A 27 -13.58 -4.12 -3.25
C LEU A 27 -12.66 -5.00 -4.09
N THR A 28 -13.21 -5.52 -5.19
CA THR A 28 -12.47 -6.26 -6.23
C THR A 28 -12.22 -5.34 -7.42
N ILE A 29 -11.17 -5.64 -8.22
CA ILE A 29 -10.88 -4.91 -9.47
C ILE A 29 -12.12 -4.90 -10.38
N THR A 30 -12.80 -6.02 -10.54
CA THR A 30 -14.04 -6.12 -11.33
C THR A 30 -15.12 -5.15 -10.85
N ARG A 31 -15.31 -5.04 -9.53
CA ARG A 31 -16.30 -4.12 -8.96
C ARG A 31 -15.89 -2.66 -9.12
N MET A 32 -14.59 -2.36 -8.99
CA MET A 32 -14.05 -1.02 -9.21
C MET A 32 -14.22 -0.59 -10.67
N LEU A 33 -13.92 -1.47 -11.64
CA LEU A 33 -14.16 -1.26 -13.06
C LEU A 33 -15.65 -0.97 -13.33
N ALA A 34 -16.54 -1.85 -12.87
CA ALA A 34 -17.99 -1.69 -13.05
C ALA A 34 -18.54 -0.38 -12.43
N SER A 35 -17.99 0.03 -11.28
CA SER A 35 -18.40 1.27 -10.61
C SER A 35 -17.92 2.54 -11.32
N GLY A 36 -16.77 2.46 -12.00
CA GLY A 36 -16.15 3.60 -12.67
C GLY A 36 -16.57 3.76 -14.13
N GLU A 37 -17.15 2.74 -14.76
CA GLU A 37 -17.70 2.87 -16.11
C GLU A 37 -18.90 3.84 -16.14
N ASN A 38 -18.79 4.87 -16.98
CA ASN A 38 -19.77 5.94 -17.13
C ASN A 38 -20.12 6.59 -15.79
N ALA A 39 -19.11 7.15 -15.11
CA ALA A 39 -19.26 7.84 -13.83
C ALA A 39 -20.07 9.15 -14.00
N THR A 40 -21.38 9.05 -13.79
CA THR A 40 -22.28 10.21 -13.73
C THR A 40 -22.11 10.94 -12.39
N ALA A 41 -22.52 12.22 -12.34
CA ALA A 41 -22.47 12.99 -11.10
C ALA A 41 -23.20 12.30 -9.92
N GLU A 42 -24.34 11.65 -10.19
CA GLU A 42 -25.08 10.88 -9.17
C GLU A 42 -24.29 9.66 -8.68
N LYS A 43 -23.63 8.93 -9.59
CA LYS A 43 -22.77 7.80 -9.22
C LYS A 43 -21.58 8.26 -8.38
N LEU A 44 -20.95 9.38 -8.72
CA LEU A 44 -19.81 9.91 -7.97
C LEU A 44 -20.20 10.24 -6.52
N VAL A 45 -21.35 10.86 -6.29
CA VAL A 45 -21.88 11.11 -4.93
C VAL A 45 -22.10 9.80 -4.16
N VAL A 46 -22.63 8.75 -4.80
CA VAL A 46 -22.80 7.43 -4.16
C VAL A 46 -21.44 6.81 -3.82
N ILE A 47 -20.46 6.92 -4.73
CA ILE A 47 -19.09 6.45 -4.49
C ILE A 47 -18.47 7.22 -3.32
N ALA A 48 -18.64 8.54 -3.25
CA ALA A 48 -18.14 9.37 -2.16
C ALA A 48 -18.70 8.93 -0.80
N GLN A 49 -20.01 8.70 -0.71
CA GLN A 49 -20.64 8.18 0.51
C GLN A 49 -20.08 6.80 0.91
N HIS A 50 -19.85 5.92 -0.07
CA HIS A 50 -19.25 4.62 0.17
C HIS A 50 -17.80 4.74 0.66
N VAL A 51 -16.99 5.60 0.03
CA VAL A 51 -15.59 5.88 0.40
C VAL A 51 -15.51 6.46 1.80
N GLN A 52 -16.34 7.46 2.12
CA GLN A 52 -16.42 8.06 3.46
C GLN A 52 -16.67 6.98 4.53
N LYS A 53 -17.65 6.10 4.30
CA LYS A 53 -17.96 4.99 5.21
C LYS A 53 -16.79 4.00 5.32
N GLU A 54 -16.29 3.50 4.20
CA GLU A 54 -15.25 2.46 4.18
C GLU A 54 -13.94 2.92 4.82
N LEU A 55 -13.49 4.15 4.52
CA LEU A 55 -12.27 4.70 5.13
C LEU A 55 -12.42 4.83 6.66
N THR A 56 -13.58 5.29 7.13
CA THR A 56 -13.90 5.45 8.54
C THR A 56 -13.90 4.12 9.29
N VAL A 57 -14.61 3.11 8.78
CA VAL A 57 -14.67 1.75 9.37
C VAL A 57 -13.27 1.13 9.46
N ARG A 58 -12.49 1.24 8.38
CA ARG A 58 -11.14 0.65 8.30
C ARG A 58 -10.15 1.34 9.23
N LEU A 59 -10.24 2.67 9.39
CA LEU A 59 -9.45 3.41 10.37
C LEU A 59 -9.81 3.02 11.80
N ALA A 60 -11.10 2.91 12.12
CA ALA A 60 -11.58 2.52 13.44
C ALA A 60 -11.00 1.15 13.87
N ARG A 61 -11.01 0.16 12.98
CA ARG A 61 -10.40 -1.15 13.26
C ARG A 61 -8.91 -1.07 13.53
N ARG A 62 -8.17 -0.24 12.79
CA ARG A 62 -6.72 -0.06 13.02
C ARG A 62 -6.43 0.68 14.32
N LEU A 63 -7.28 1.64 14.72
CA LEU A 63 -7.20 2.28 16.03
C LEU A 63 -7.40 1.25 17.16
N LEU A 64 -8.40 0.38 17.03
CA LEU A 64 -8.60 -0.71 17.98
C LEU A 64 -7.40 -1.66 18.04
N ASP A 65 -6.86 -2.07 16.90
CA ASP A 65 -5.67 -2.92 16.85
C ASP A 65 -4.49 -2.27 17.58
N LEU A 66 -4.25 -0.97 17.35
CA LEU A 66 -3.21 -0.20 18.05
C LEU A 66 -3.45 -0.12 19.56
N GLN A 67 -4.70 0.04 20.00
CA GLN A 67 -5.07 0.08 21.43
C GLN A 67 -4.90 -1.27 22.13
N THR A 68 -5.04 -2.38 21.40
CA THR A 68 -4.88 -3.74 21.94
C THR A 68 -3.43 -4.21 22.04
N LEU A 69 -2.48 -3.44 21.51
CA LEU A 69 -1.07 -3.76 21.59
C LEU A 69 -0.57 -3.74 23.05
N PRO A 70 0.42 -4.58 23.39
CA PRO A 70 1.02 -4.55 24.72
C PRO A 70 1.69 -3.20 25.01
N TYR A 71 1.61 -2.79 26.27
CA TYR A 71 2.01 -1.44 26.71
C TYR A 71 3.41 -1.04 26.23
N VAL A 72 4.38 -1.96 26.30
CA VAL A 72 5.76 -1.75 25.84
C VAL A 72 5.88 -1.38 24.35
N VAL A 73 4.94 -1.82 23.51
CA VAL A 73 4.85 -1.47 22.09
C VAL A 73 4.16 -0.12 21.93
N VAL A 74 3.08 0.12 22.67
CA VAL A 74 2.26 1.35 22.60
C VAL A 74 3.05 2.59 23.04
N ILE A 75 3.95 2.47 24.02
CA ILE A 75 4.80 3.59 24.46
C ILE A 75 5.89 3.97 23.44
N ASN A 76 6.07 3.20 22.36
CA ASN A 76 7.05 3.54 21.35
C ASN A 76 6.65 4.86 20.64
N PRO A 77 7.54 5.87 20.56
CA PRO A 77 7.19 7.16 19.96
C PRO A 77 6.71 7.07 18.50
N ASN A 78 7.22 6.11 17.71
CA ASN A 78 6.78 5.94 16.33
C ASN A 78 5.38 5.32 16.25
N ILE A 79 5.06 4.39 17.15
CA ILE A 79 3.71 3.81 17.23
C ILE A 79 2.70 4.87 17.69
N GLN A 80 3.08 5.74 18.63
CA GLN A 80 2.25 6.87 19.05
C GLN A 80 2.00 7.86 17.91
N ARG A 81 3.00 8.15 17.06
CA ARG A 81 2.81 8.99 15.87
C ARG A 81 1.81 8.37 14.89
N VAL A 82 1.89 7.06 14.65
CA VAL A 82 0.92 6.34 13.81
C VAL A 82 -0.48 6.42 14.41
N PHE A 83 -0.61 6.21 15.73
CA PHE A 83 -1.88 6.31 16.44
C PHE A 83 -2.49 7.71 16.29
N ALA A 84 -1.75 8.76 16.65
CA ALA A 84 -2.23 10.14 16.59
C ALA A 84 -2.64 10.56 15.17
N LEU A 85 -1.92 10.11 14.14
CA LEU A 85 -2.27 10.36 12.75
C LEU A 85 -3.58 9.67 12.35
N TYR A 86 -3.75 8.40 12.73
CA TYR A 86 -4.98 7.65 12.43
C TYR A 86 -6.17 8.19 13.23
N GLU A 87 -5.92 8.64 14.44
CA GLU A 87 -6.91 9.25 15.32
C GLU A 87 -7.43 10.56 14.71
N LYS A 88 -6.51 11.45 14.30
CA LYS A 88 -6.83 12.67 13.57
C LYS A 88 -7.63 12.35 12.29
N ALA A 89 -7.15 11.42 11.46
CA ALA A 89 -7.83 11.06 10.22
C ALA A 89 -9.25 10.51 10.46
N PHE A 90 -9.42 9.68 11.50
CA PHE A 90 -10.71 9.14 11.90
C PHE A 90 -11.65 10.25 12.39
N ALA A 91 -11.20 11.12 13.29
CA ALA A 91 -11.98 12.24 13.78
C ALA A 91 -12.42 13.16 12.63
N THR A 92 -11.53 13.43 11.68
CA THR A 92 -11.85 14.24 10.50
C THR A 92 -12.95 13.60 9.65
N LEU A 93 -12.87 12.30 9.37
CA LEU A 93 -13.86 11.61 8.52
C LEU A 93 -15.22 11.43 9.19
N VAL A 94 -15.24 11.11 10.50
CA VAL A 94 -16.49 10.92 11.26
C VAL A 94 -17.27 12.22 11.41
N ASN A 95 -16.57 13.34 11.59
CA ASN A 95 -17.20 14.65 11.72
C ASN A 95 -17.49 15.31 10.37
N TYR A 96 -17.00 14.73 9.26
CA TYR A 96 -17.28 15.26 7.92
C TYR A 96 -18.77 15.04 7.58
N PRO A 97 -19.49 16.07 7.10
CA PRO A 97 -20.90 15.93 6.75
C PRO A 97 -21.09 14.88 5.65
N LYS A 98 -22.27 14.25 5.61
CA LYS A 98 -22.59 13.30 4.55
C LYS A 98 -22.60 14.03 3.20
N VAL A 99 -21.85 13.50 2.23
CA VAL A 99 -21.83 14.01 0.85
C VAL A 99 -23.18 13.71 0.19
N VAL A 100 -23.94 14.74 -0.19
CA VAL A 100 -25.27 14.60 -0.81
C VAL A 100 -25.35 15.18 -2.22
N ASN A 101 -24.36 15.95 -2.65
CA ASN A 101 -24.33 16.57 -3.97
C ASN A 101 -22.91 16.64 -4.53
N ILE A 102 -22.81 16.99 -5.81
CA ILE A 102 -21.54 17.01 -6.54
C ILE A 102 -20.57 18.10 -6.04
N SER A 103 -21.06 19.21 -5.49
CA SER A 103 -20.20 20.26 -4.93
C SER A 103 -19.45 19.74 -3.69
N GLN A 104 -20.17 19.05 -2.80
CA GLN A 104 -19.59 18.41 -1.62
C GLN A 104 -18.67 17.25 -1.98
N ASP A 105 -18.94 16.56 -3.08
CA ASP A 105 -18.08 15.51 -3.60
C ASP A 105 -16.69 16.06 -3.98
N TRP A 106 -16.62 17.18 -4.69
CA TRP A 106 -15.34 17.86 -4.98
C TRP A 106 -14.61 18.32 -3.71
N GLU A 107 -15.31 18.87 -2.72
CA GLU A 107 -14.72 19.22 -1.42
C GLU A 107 -14.17 17.97 -0.71
N PHE A 108 -14.89 16.85 -0.80
CA PHE A 108 -14.47 15.59 -0.21
C PHE A 108 -13.26 14.99 -0.93
N VAL A 109 -13.13 15.16 -2.26
CA VAL A 109 -11.93 14.78 -3.01
C VAL A 109 -10.69 15.48 -2.45
N GLU A 110 -10.75 16.78 -2.18
CA GLU A 110 -9.60 17.53 -1.63
C GLU A 110 -9.26 17.10 -0.20
N LEU A 111 -10.27 16.76 0.60
CA LEU A 111 -10.05 16.16 1.92
C LEU A 111 -9.31 14.82 1.80
N VAL A 112 -9.77 13.94 0.91
CA VAL A 112 -9.18 12.60 0.73
C VAL A 112 -7.75 12.72 0.20
N LYS A 113 -7.45 13.64 -0.73
CA LYS A 113 -6.08 13.95 -1.18
C LYS A 113 -5.18 14.32 0.00
N THR A 114 -5.67 15.20 0.89
CA THR A 114 -4.93 15.60 2.09
C THR A 114 -4.65 14.40 3.00
N LEU A 115 -5.65 13.55 3.27
CA LEU A 115 -5.47 12.36 4.11
C LEU A 115 -4.47 11.35 3.51
N VAL A 116 -4.47 11.18 2.18
CA VAL A 116 -3.50 10.32 1.48
C VAL A 116 -2.08 10.87 1.62
N ALA A 117 -1.89 12.18 1.45
CA ALA A 117 -0.60 12.85 1.57
C ALA A 117 -0.03 12.78 3.01
N GLU A 118 -0.86 13.04 4.02
CA GLU A 118 -0.44 12.93 5.43
C GLU A 118 -0.05 11.48 5.81
N GLY A 119 -0.60 10.48 5.12
CA GLY A 119 -0.37 9.05 5.39
C GLY A 119 0.96 8.47 4.89
N VAL A 120 1.82 9.24 4.21
CA VAL A 120 3.05 8.74 3.55
C VAL A 120 4.02 8.09 4.55
N GLU A 121 4.28 8.74 5.68
CA GLU A 121 5.31 8.33 6.66
C GLU A 121 4.92 7.16 7.58
N VAL A 122 3.69 6.65 7.44
CA VAL A 122 3.16 5.62 8.33
C VAL A 122 3.97 4.32 8.29
N VAL A 123 4.39 3.86 7.11
CA VAL A 123 5.11 2.59 6.97
C VAL A 123 6.51 2.67 7.58
N PRO A 124 7.33 3.72 7.29
CA PRO A 124 8.59 3.92 8.00
C PRO A 124 8.46 3.99 9.52
N TRP A 125 7.49 4.75 10.04
CA TRP A 125 7.26 4.85 11.49
C TRP A 125 6.84 3.50 12.09
N LEU A 126 5.92 2.79 11.46
CA LEU A 126 5.47 1.48 11.90
C LEU A 126 6.63 0.48 11.94
N ALA A 127 7.42 0.40 10.87
CA ALA A 127 8.57 -0.51 10.78
C ALA A 127 9.62 -0.20 11.86
N LYS A 128 9.93 1.08 12.07
CA LYS A 128 10.87 1.52 13.11
C LYS A 128 10.35 1.21 14.50
N GLY A 129 9.09 1.51 14.79
CA GLY A 129 8.47 1.28 16.10
C GLY A 129 8.40 -0.20 16.46
N VAL A 130 8.01 -1.05 15.49
CA VAL A 130 7.96 -2.51 15.70
C VAL A 130 9.36 -3.09 15.88
N LYS A 131 10.36 -2.64 15.10
CA LYS A 131 11.76 -3.08 15.25
C LYS A 131 12.35 -2.70 16.62
N GLU A 132 12.03 -1.53 17.12
CA GLU A 132 12.48 -1.08 18.45
C GLU A 132 11.76 -1.85 19.57
N ALA A 133 10.47 -2.15 19.39
CA ALA A 133 9.68 -2.91 20.35
C ALA A 133 10.09 -4.39 20.40
N SER A 134 10.41 -5.01 19.26
CA SER A 134 10.83 -6.42 19.19
C SER A 134 12.16 -6.70 19.89
N ARG A 135 13.02 -5.68 20.07
CA ARG A 135 14.23 -5.79 20.90
C ARG A 135 13.94 -5.91 22.39
N LYS A 136 12.76 -5.47 22.83
CA LYS A 136 12.37 -5.38 24.25
C LYS A 136 11.40 -6.48 24.66
N VAL A 137 10.86 -7.25 23.71
CA VAL A 137 9.85 -8.27 23.96
C VAL A 137 10.22 -9.56 23.23
N PRO A 138 10.22 -10.71 23.91
CA PRO A 138 10.47 -12.00 23.27
C PRO A 138 9.49 -12.27 22.12
N ALA A 139 9.98 -12.79 21.00
CA ALA A 139 9.18 -13.08 19.81
C ALA A 139 8.02 -14.07 20.07
N SER A 140 8.15 -14.94 21.08
CA SER A 140 7.12 -15.89 21.50
C SER A 140 5.91 -15.25 22.18
N GLN A 141 6.02 -13.99 22.62
CA GLN A 141 4.97 -13.30 23.38
C GLN A 141 4.17 -12.30 22.53
N LEU A 142 4.55 -12.05 21.27
CA LEU A 142 3.85 -11.08 20.43
C LEU A 142 3.67 -11.58 18.99
N ASN A 143 2.42 -11.57 18.53
CA ASN A 143 2.09 -11.69 17.11
C ASN A 143 2.34 -10.36 16.35
N LEU A 144 3.51 -9.73 16.55
CA LEU A 144 3.86 -8.46 15.88
C LEU A 144 3.84 -8.60 14.37
N ASN A 145 4.26 -9.76 13.84
CA ASN A 145 4.24 -10.02 12.40
C ASN A 145 2.82 -9.95 11.83
N ARG A 146 1.86 -10.62 12.49
CA ARG A 146 0.45 -10.56 12.09
C ARG A 146 -0.09 -9.13 12.17
N PHE A 147 0.18 -8.43 13.28
CA PHE A 147 -0.23 -7.04 13.44
C PHE A 147 0.31 -6.14 12.31
N VAL A 148 1.61 -6.26 11.98
CA VAL A 148 2.23 -5.48 10.89
C VAL A 148 1.59 -5.83 9.55
N SER A 149 1.40 -7.12 9.25
CA SER A 149 0.72 -7.56 8.04
C SER A 149 -0.69 -6.97 7.94
N ASP A 150 -1.47 -7.01 9.03
CA ASP A 150 -2.81 -6.45 9.08
C ASP A 150 -2.81 -4.92 8.90
N MET A 151 -1.88 -4.21 9.53
CA MET A 151 -1.71 -2.76 9.37
C MET A 151 -1.36 -2.37 7.94
N ILE A 152 -0.39 -3.06 7.33
CA ILE A 152 0.04 -2.82 5.95
C ILE A 152 -1.10 -3.13 4.98
N MET A 153 -1.75 -4.29 5.09
CA MET A 153 -2.84 -4.69 4.21
C MET A 153 -4.03 -3.71 4.29
N SER A 154 -4.43 -3.29 5.49
CA SER A 154 -5.48 -2.27 5.63
C SER A 154 -5.05 -0.91 5.10
N ARG A 155 -3.77 -0.52 5.22
CA ARG A 155 -3.28 0.71 4.62
C ARG A 155 -3.32 0.65 3.09
N ILE A 156 -2.83 -0.43 2.48
CA ILE A 156 -2.90 -0.64 1.02
C ILE A 156 -4.36 -0.55 0.58
N SER A 157 -5.25 -1.28 1.26
CA SER A 157 -6.68 -1.32 0.93
C SER A 157 -7.35 0.05 1.06
N ARG A 158 -7.07 0.84 2.11
CA ARG A 158 -7.57 2.23 2.24
C ARG A 158 -7.01 3.14 1.14
N ARG A 159 -5.73 3.01 0.82
CA ARG A 159 -5.06 3.82 -0.19
C ARG A 159 -5.64 3.57 -1.58
N VAL A 160 -5.87 2.31 -1.95
CA VAL A 160 -6.56 1.95 -3.21
C VAL A 160 -7.93 2.60 -3.32
N ILE A 161 -8.74 2.55 -2.25
CA ILE A 161 -10.07 3.17 -2.24
C ILE A 161 -9.96 4.68 -2.45
N ALA A 162 -9.09 5.33 -1.67
CA ALA A 162 -8.91 6.77 -1.71
C ALA A 162 -8.39 7.24 -3.08
N GLU A 163 -7.36 6.59 -3.60
CA GLU A 163 -6.77 6.95 -4.90
C GLU A 163 -7.72 6.62 -6.06
N GLN A 164 -8.48 5.52 -6.00
CA GLN A 164 -9.52 5.24 -6.98
C GLN A 164 -10.56 6.36 -7.01
N PHE A 165 -11.04 6.77 -5.84
CA PHE A 165 -12.02 7.85 -5.72
C PHE A 165 -11.52 9.17 -6.31
N ILE A 166 -10.28 9.55 -5.97
CA ILE A 166 -9.63 10.73 -6.53
C ILE A 166 -9.52 10.61 -8.06
N ALA A 167 -8.98 9.49 -8.56
CA ALA A 167 -8.70 9.32 -9.99
C ALA A 167 -9.97 9.24 -10.87
N LEU A 168 -11.13 8.87 -10.30
CA LEU A 168 -12.41 8.92 -11.03
C LEU A 168 -12.81 10.35 -11.44
N HIS A 169 -12.26 11.37 -10.79
CA HIS A 169 -12.52 12.78 -11.10
C HIS A 169 -11.56 13.36 -12.15
N GLU A 170 -10.45 12.68 -12.44
CA GLU A 170 -9.41 13.16 -13.35
C GLU A 170 -9.57 12.64 -14.79
N GLN A 171 -10.42 11.61 -15.00
CA GLN A 171 -10.78 11.02 -16.31
C GLN A 171 -9.59 10.87 -17.27
N ARG A 172 -8.82 9.79 -17.08
CA ARG A 172 -7.64 9.48 -17.89
C ARG A 172 -7.94 8.42 -18.95
N GLU A 173 -7.53 8.69 -20.19
CA GLU A 173 -7.67 7.74 -21.30
C GLU A 173 -6.95 6.41 -21.01
N GLY A 174 -7.62 5.28 -21.26
CA GLY A 174 -7.11 3.94 -20.99
C GLY A 174 -7.20 3.51 -19.51
N TYR A 175 -7.77 4.35 -18.63
CA TYR A 175 -7.90 4.09 -17.20
C TYR A 175 -9.35 4.19 -16.74
N ILE A 176 -9.67 3.45 -15.68
CA ILE A 176 -10.88 3.65 -14.86
C ILE A 176 -10.41 3.89 -13.43
N GLY A 177 -10.38 5.16 -13.01
CA GLY A 177 -9.69 5.57 -11.80
C GLY A 177 -8.21 5.17 -11.85
N VAL A 178 -7.74 4.40 -10.87
CA VAL A 178 -6.33 3.95 -10.80
C VAL A 178 -6.05 2.67 -11.61
N ILE A 179 -7.08 2.06 -12.19
CA ILE A 179 -6.94 0.80 -12.93
C ILE A 179 -6.64 1.11 -14.40
N CYS A 180 -5.50 0.64 -14.89
CA CYS A 180 -5.20 0.64 -16.32
C CYS A 180 -5.91 -0.55 -16.97
N ARG A 181 -6.68 -0.33 -18.04
CA ARG A 181 -7.48 -1.37 -18.70
C ARG A 181 -6.61 -2.40 -19.42
N GLU A 182 -5.51 -1.96 -20.00
CA GLU A 182 -4.61 -2.76 -20.83
C GLU A 182 -3.17 -2.66 -20.32
N MET A 183 -2.95 -3.03 -19.06
CA MET A 183 -1.62 -2.95 -18.48
C MET A 183 -0.73 -4.10 -18.98
N SER A 184 0.43 -3.77 -19.55
CA SER A 184 1.47 -4.72 -19.96
C SER A 184 2.47 -4.97 -18.82
N PRO A 185 2.60 -6.22 -18.32
CA PRO A 185 3.62 -6.57 -17.33
C PRO A 185 5.04 -6.40 -17.88
N ALA A 186 5.27 -6.70 -19.15
CA ALA A 186 6.57 -6.53 -19.78
C ALA A 186 6.98 -5.05 -19.80
N ALA A 187 6.06 -4.15 -20.14
CA ALA A 187 6.31 -2.71 -20.05
C ALA A 187 6.57 -2.25 -18.61
N ALA A 188 5.89 -2.82 -17.61
CA ALA A 188 6.14 -2.53 -16.20
C ALA A 188 7.55 -2.97 -15.77
N VAL A 189 7.98 -4.18 -16.13
CA VAL A 189 9.35 -4.67 -15.85
C VAL A 189 10.40 -3.76 -16.49
N ARG A 190 10.22 -3.38 -17.76
CA ARG A 190 11.14 -2.46 -18.46
C ARG A 190 11.24 -1.09 -17.81
N ARG A 191 10.12 -0.58 -17.27
CA ARG A 191 10.08 0.70 -16.56
C ARG A 191 10.82 0.63 -15.22
N VAL A 192 10.66 -0.46 -14.48
CA VAL A 192 11.13 -0.59 -13.09
C VAL A 192 12.55 -1.14 -12.98
N ALA A 193 12.97 -2.01 -13.90
CA ALA A 193 14.28 -2.64 -13.86
C ALA A 193 15.45 -1.64 -13.80
N PRO A 194 15.49 -0.55 -14.60
CA PRO A 194 16.58 0.43 -14.53
C PRO A 194 16.71 1.09 -13.15
N GLU A 195 15.58 1.37 -12.49
CA GLU A 195 15.58 1.96 -11.15
C GLU A 195 16.13 0.98 -10.11
N ALA A 196 15.70 -0.28 -10.15
CA ALA A 196 16.22 -1.32 -9.26
C ALA A 196 17.73 -1.58 -9.49
N GLN A 197 18.17 -1.57 -10.75
CA GLN A 197 19.57 -1.68 -11.14
C GLN A 197 20.40 -0.49 -10.65
N ALA A 198 19.89 0.74 -10.76
CA ALA A 198 20.57 1.94 -10.24
C ALA A 198 20.75 1.88 -8.71
N VAL A 199 19.73 1.45 -7.96
CA VAL A 199 19.84 1.23 -6.51
C VAL A 199 20.87 0.16 -6.18
N CYS A 200 20.91 -0.93 -6.93
CA CYS A 200 21.90 -1.98 -6.77
C CYS A 200 23.33 -1.46 -7.04
N GLN A 201 23.53 -0.74 -8.14
CA GLN A 201 24.83 -0.14 -8.48
C GLN A 201 25.29 0.84 -7.40
N GLN A 202 24.40 1.69 -6.90
CA GLN A 202 24.72 2.64 -5.84
C GLN A 202 25.10 1.94 -4.53
N ALA A 203 24.44 0.83 -4.20
CA ALA A 203 24.68 0.09 -2.95
C ALA A 203 25.99 -0.71 -2.97
N TYR A 204 26.33 -1.32 -4.10
CA TYR A 204 27.44 -2.28 -4.20
C TYR A 204 28.64 -1.79 -5.01
N GLY A 205 28.51 -0.70 -5.76
CA GLY A 205 29.60 -0.13 -6.56
C GLY A 205 30.03 -0.98 -7.76
N VAL A 206 29.22 -1.98 -8.14
CA VAL A 206 29.48 -2.87 -9.28
C VAL A 206 28.42 -2.68 -10.37
N GLN A 207 28.74 -3.08 -11.60
CA GLN A 207 27.75 -3.11 -12.67
C GLN A 207 26.64 -4.11 -12.30
N PRO A 208 25.36 -3.68 -12.25
CA PRO A 208 24.27 -4.55 -11.84
C PRO A 208 23.99 -5.62 -12.92
N PRO A 209 23.46 -6.80 -12.52
CA PRO A 209 23.04 -7.83 -13.47
C PRO A 209 22.01 -7.31 -14.47
N GLU A 210 22.05 -7.82 -15.70
CA GLU A 210 20.99 -7.57 -16.68
C GLU A 210 19.66 -8.18 -16.22
N VAL A 211 18.55 -7.54 -16.59
CA VAL A 211 17.19 -8.06 -16.37
C VAL A 211 16.61 -8.46 -17.72
N LEU A 212 16.44 -9.77 -17.93
CA LEU A 212 15.96 -10.35 -19.18
C LEU A 212 14.48 -10.72 -19.04
N ILE A 213 13.65 -10.31 -19.99
CA ILE A 213 12.24 -10.67 -20.04
C ILE A 213 12.09 -11.91 -20.94
N GLU A 214 11.34 -12.90 -20.47
CA GLU A 214 11.05 -14.14 -21.19
C GLU A 214 9.53 -14.39 -21.21
N GLY A 215 9.04 -15.18 -22.17
CA GLY A 215 7.62 -15.58 -22.25
C GLY A 215 6.76 -14.66 -23.11
N ASP A 216 5.51 -14.45 -22.71
CA ASP A 216 4.54 -13.65 -23.48
C ASP A 216 4.62 -12.18 -23.08
N GLU A 217 5.33 -11.38 -23.88
CA GLU A 217 5.47 -9.94 -23.66
C GLU A 217 4.26 -9.12 -24.16
N GLY A 218 3.43 -9.71 -25.02
CA GLY A 218 2.26 -9.06 -25.62
C GLY A 218 1.03 -9.11 -24.73
N VAL A 219 1.05 -9.89 -23.65
CA VAL A 219 -0.07 -10.00 -22.73
C VAL A 219 -0.37 -8.67 -22.04
N THR A 220 -1.67 -8.35 -22.01
CA THR A 220 -2.21 -7.27 -21.19
C THR A 220 -3.30 -7.78 -20.25
N CYS A 221 -3.49 -7.08 -19.14
CA CYS A 221 -4.62 -7.30 -18.24
C CYS A 221 -5.03 -6.00 -17.52
N PRO A 222 -6.28 -5.89 -17.06
CA PRO A 222 -6.69 -4.79 -16.19
C PRO A 222 -6.05 -4.92 -14.80
N TYR A 223 -5.23 -3.94 -14.40
CA TYR A 223 -4.59 -3.95 -13.08
C TYR A 223 -4.12 -2.54 -12.66
N LEU A 224 -3.64 -2.40 -11.43
CA LEU A 224 -3.13 -1.15 -10.86
C LEU A 224 -1.63 -1.00 -11.15
N PRO A 225 -1.18 -0.08 -12.02
CA PRO A 225 0.22 0.02 -12.41
C PRO A 225 1.17 0.29 -11.23
N THR A 226 0.83 1.24 -10.36
CA THR A 226 1.64 1.60 -9.18
C THR A 226 1.87 0.41 -8.25
N HIS A 227 0.88 -0.48 -8.12
CA HIS A 227 1.01 -1.67 -7.29
C HIS A 227 1.96 -2.69 -7.91
N LEU A 228 1.81 -2.93 -9.22
CA LEU A 228 2.72 -3.84 -9.90
C LEU A 228 4.15 -3.29 -9.87
N ASP A 229 4.32 -2.00 -10.11
CA ASP A 229 5.64 -1.36 -10.11
C ASP A 229 6.35 -1.53 -8.77
N TYR A 230 5.64 -1.31 -7.66
CA TYR A 230 6.17 -1.54 -6.32
C TYR A 230 6.56 -3.00 -6.08
N ILE A 231 5.70 -3.95 -6.46
CA ILE A 231 5.97 -5.39 -6.30
C ILE A 231 7.20 -5.78 -7.12
N LEU A 232 7.27 -5.36 -8.39
CA LEU A 232 8.39 -5.64 -9.27
C LEU A 232 9.68 -5.01 -8.72
N PHE A 233 9.64 -3.76 -8.28
CA PHE A 233 10.79 -3.05 -7.75
C PHE A 233 11.39 -3.77 -6.54
N GLU A 234 10.56 -4.13 -5.56
CA GLU A 234 11.03 -4.81 -4.35
C GLU A 234 11.59 -6.20 -4.65
N ASN A 235 10.96 -6.97 -5.55
CA ASN A 235 11.46 -8.29 -5.93
C ASN A 235 12.74 -8.22 -6.78
N LEU A 236 12.82 -7.29 -7.74
CA LEU A 236 14.02 -7.09 -8.56
C LEU A 236 15.19 -6.63 -7.70
N LYS A 237 14.98 -5.69 -6.77
CA LYS A 237 16.02 -5.26 -5.83
C LYS A 237 16.58 -6.45 -5.03
N ASN A 238 15.71 -7.34 -4.55
CA ASN A 238 16.13 -8.53 -3.80
C ASN A 238 16.93 -9.52 -4.68
N ALA A 239 16.43 -9.81 -5.89
CA ALA A 239 17.09 -10.69 -6.85
C ALA A 239 18.48 -10.16 -7.29
N LEU A 240 18.57 -8.87 -7.64
CA LEU A 240 19.82 -8.22 -8.02
C LEU A 240 20.83 -8.23 -6.87
N ARG A 241 20.37 -7.93 -5.65
CA ARG A 241 21.18 -8.03 -4.43
C ARG A 241 21.76 -9.44 -4.24
N ALA A 242 20.93 -10.48 -4.35
CA ALA A 242 21.36 -11.85 -4.13
C ALA A 242 22.47 -12.23 -5.11
N VAL A 243 22.31 -11.93 -6.39
CA VAL A 243 23.33 -12.17 -7.43
C VAL A 243 24.64 -11.44 -7.11
N VAL A 244 24.56 -10.16 -6.75
CA VAL A 244 25.75 -9.38 -6.44
C VAL A 244 26.46 -9.94 -5.21
N GLU A 245 25.75 -10.22 -4.12
CA GLU A 245 26.33 -10.75 -2.88
C GLU A 245 26.95 -12.14 -3.05
N HIS A 246 26.41 -12.97 -3.95
CA HIS A 246 26.91 -14.30 -4.22
C HIS A 246 28.15 -14.33 -5.13
N HIS A 247 28.14 -13.51 -6.19
CA HIS A 247 29.13 -13.60 -7.26
C HIS A 247 30.22 -12.53 -7.19
N SER A 248 30.02 -11.44 -6.45
CA SER A 248 31.01 -10.38 -6.35
C SER A 248 32.06 -10.71 -5.29
N ARG A 249 33.27 -11.06 -5.74
CA ARG A 249 34.43 -11.26 -4.86
C ARG A 249 35.28 -9.99 -4.78
N PRO A 250 35.84 -9.66 -3.61
CA PRO A 250 36.79 -8.55 -3.49
C PRO A 250 37.97 -8.76 -4.44
N GLY A 251 38.17 -7.83 -5.39
CA GLY A 251 39.29 -7.85 -6.35
C GLY A 251 38.95 -8.34 -7.77
N GLU A 252 37.77 -8.93 -8.00
CA GLU A 252 37.30 -9.31 -9.35
C GLU A 252 36.44 -8.19 -9.97
N LEU A 253 37.04 -7.04 -10.28
CA LEU A 253 36.34 -6.00 -11.06
C LEU A 253 36.21 -6.45 -12.52
N GLY A 254 34.99 -6.38 -13.07
CA GLY A 254 34.72 -6.57 -14.51
C GLY A 254 34.17 -7.95 -14.91
N ARG A 255 33.92 -8.86 -13.96
CA ARG A 255 33.20 -10.11 -14.27
C ARG A 255 31.72 -9.83 -14.54
N ALA A 256 31.21 -10.31 -15.67
CA ALA A 256 29.78 -10.24 -15.98
C ALA A 256 28.99 -11.09 -14.99
N LEU A 257 28.03 -10.47 -14.30
CA LEU A 257 27.13 -11.14 -13.37
C LEU A 257 26.03 -11.90 -14.13
N PRO A 258 25.56 -13.05 -13.63
CA PRO A 258 24.47 -13.78 -14.27
C PRO A 258 23.18 -12.95 -14.29
N PRO A 259 22.42 -12.95 -15.38
CA PRO A 259 21.23 -12.11 -15.50
C PRO A 259 20.10 -12.60 -14.60
N VAL A 260 19.25 -11.67 -14.17
CA VAL A 260 17.96 -11.94 -13.55
C VAL A 260 16.92 -12.13 -14.65
N LYS A 261 16.21 -13.25 -14.64
CA LYS A 261 15.19 -13.59 -15.65
C LYS A 261 13.79 -13.34 -15.12
N VAL A 262 12.97 -12.64 -15.90
CA VAL A 262 11.57 -12.36 -15.59
C VAL A 262 10.69 -13.03 -16.64
N LEU A 263 10.13 -14.19 -16.27
CA LEU A 263 9.20 -14.93 -17.11
C LEU A 263 7.77 -14.42 -16.91
N ILE A 264 7.13 -14.01 -18.00
CA ILE A 264 5.73 -13.58 -18.03
C ILE A 264 4.91 -14.67 -18.72
N ALA A 265 3.88 -15.16 -18.04
CA ALA A 265 2.99 -16.18 -18.57
C ALA A 265 1.52 -15.88 -18.25
N LYS A 266 0.65 -16.09 -19.23
CA LYS A 266 -0.81 -16.01 -19.06
C LYS A 266 -1.39 -17.41 -18.95
N GLY A 267 -1.97 -17.72 -17.80
CA GLY A 267 -2.79 -18.91 -17.58
C GLY A 267 -4.25 -18.68 -18.00
N LYS A 268 -5.11 -19.68 -17.77
CA LYS A 268 -6.55 -19.56 -18.05
C LYS A 268 -7.26 -18.60 -17.09
N HIS A 269 -6.79 -18.51 -15.85
CA HIS A 269 -7.44 -17.77 -14.78
C HIS A 269 -6.53 -16.74 -14.12
N ASP A 270 -5.23 -16.84 -14.36
CA ASP A 270 -4.19 -16.09 -13.68
C ASP A 270 -3.12 -15.59 -14.65
N MET A 271 -2.43 -14.53 -14.24
CA MET A 271 -1.24 -14.04 -14.90
C MET A 271 -0.09 -14.19 -13.92
N SER A 272 0.96 -14.85 -14.36
CA SER A 272 2.13 -15.18 -13.54
C SER A 272 3.34 -14.39 -14.02
N ILE A 273 4.05 -13.78 -13.07
CA ILE A 273 5.35 -13.14 -13.29
C ILE A 273 6.34 -13.84 -12.37
N ARG A 274 7.31 -14.56 -12.94
CA ARG A 274 8.33 -15.28 -12.19
C ARG A 274 9.68 -14.61 -12.37
N ILE A 275 10.24 -14.11 -11.27
CA ILE A 275 11.59 -13.54 -11.21
C ILE A 275 12.53 -14.65 -10.74
N SER A 276 13.57 -14.94 -11.51
CA SER A 276 14.55 -15.99 -11.23
C SER A 276 15.95 -15.41 -11.27
N ASP A 277 16.72 -15.65 -10.23
CA ASP A 277 18.10 -15.21 -10.09
C ASP A 277 19.04 -16.38 -9.75
N GLN A 278 20.34 -16.12 -9.76
CA GLN A 278 21.38 -17.09 -9.41
C GLN A 278 22.18 -16.61 -8.18
N GLY A 279 21.53 -15.95 -7.21
CA GLY A 279 22.15 -15.53 -5.95
C GLY A 279 22.26 -16.62 -4.89
#